data_AF-A0A643CEK0-F1
#
_entry.id   AF-A0A643CEK0-F1
#
_cell.length_a   1.000
_cell.length_b   1.000
_cell.length_c   1.000
_cell.angle_alpha   90.00
_cell.angle_beta   90.00
_cell.angle_gamma   90.00
#
_symmetry.space_group_name_H-M   'P 1'
#
loop_
_entity.id
_entity.type
_entity.pdbx_description
1 polymer ?
#
loop_
_entity_poly.entity_id
_entity_poly.type
_entity_poly.pdbx_seq_one_letter_code
_entity_poly.pdbx_strand_id
1 'polypeptide(L)'
;MDLKRAEKETVDPTYLWVGPNEKPLTGNNRINITKTGKLMVKDFLEPLSGLYTCTLSYKTVKAETQEEKVVKQRYDFMIFVNPFAPGWKGKCNESVDCEDTTNHNILQARNRIEEFFRSQAYIFNHDFNKTLPAMHFVDHSFLIVRIDSCRPGFGKNEGLHSNCATCCGNYKI
;
A
#
# COMPACT_ATOMS: atom_id res chain seq x y z
N MET A 1 24.30 -21.23 -9.83
CA MET A 1 23.18 -20.28 -10.00
C MET A 1 22.96 -20.12 -11.48
N ASP A 2 21.74 -19.92 -11.98
CA ASP A 2 21.54 -19.68 -13.42
C ASP A 2 22.17 -18.33 -13.81
N LEU A 3 23.47 -18.37 -14.14
CA LEU A 3 24.34 -17.22 -14.37
C LEU A 3 23.81 -16.31 -15.50
N LYS A 4 23.09 -16.89 -16.47
CA LYS A 4 22.62 -16.20 -17.69
C LYS A 4 21.57 -15.11 -17.46
N ARG A 5 20.97 -15.01 -16.26
CA ARG A 5 20.05 -13.91 -15.92
C ARG A 5 20.63 -12.90 -14.92
N ALA A 6 21.77 -13.18 -14.32
CA ALA A 6 22.55 -12.18 -13.59
C ALA A 6 23.29 -11.21 -14.54
N GLU A 7 23.27 -11.46 -15.86
CA GLU A 7 24.05 -10.78 -16.92
C GLU A 7 23.50 -9.43 -17.43
N LYS A 8 22.63 -8.75 -16.69
CA LYS A 8 22.37 -7.32 -16.96
C LYS A 8 22.55 -6.53 -15.67
N GLU A 9 23.77 -6.09 -15.43
CA GLU A 9 24.06 -5.11 -14.39
C GLU A 9 23.17 -3.87 -14.62
N THR A 10 22.19 -3.68 -13.74
CA THR A 10 21.40 -2.45 -13.71
C THR A 10 22.20 -1.41 -12.94
N VAL A 11 22.74 -0.44 -13.64
CA VAL A 11 23.58 0.62 -13.07
C VAL A 11 22.72 1.85 -12.74
N ASP A 12 22.97 2.45 -11.58
CA ASP A 12 22.35 3.70 -11.10
C ASP A 12 20.82 3.74 -11.18
N PRO A 13 20.09 2.81 -10.54
CA PRO A 13 18.64 2.84 -10.56
C PRO A 13 18.10 4.10 -9.85
N THR A 14 17.17 4.78 -10.51
CA THR A 14 16.44 5.92 -9.98
C THR A 14 14.94 5.68 -10.03
N TYR A 15 14.24 6.19 -9.02
CA TYR A 15 12.81 5.94 -8.83
C TYR A 15 12.08 7.28 -8.72
N LEU A 16 11.06 7.47 -9.54
CA LEU A 16 10.17 8.63 -9.49
C LEU A 16 8.75 8.16 -9.23
N TRP A 17 8.17 8.62 -8.12
CA TRP A 17 6.77 8.39 -7.81
C TRP A 17 5.92 9.60 -8.15
N VAL A 18 4.76 9.38 -8.77
CA VAL A 18 3.73 10.38 -9.05
C VAL A 18 2.45 9.93 -8.36
N GLY A 19 1.83 10.85 -7.62
CA GLY A 19 0.60 10.60 -6.86
C GLY A 19 -0.67 10.78 -7.69
N PRO A 20 -1.83 10.55 -7.06
CA PRO A 20 -3.15 10.64 -7.70
C PRO A 20 -3.53 12.04 -8.16
N ASN A 21 -2.85 13.06 -7.66
CA ASN A 21 -2.99 14.45 -8.11
C ASN A 21 -2.06 14.80 -9.29
N GLU A 22 -1.48 13.79 -9.93
CA GLU A 22 -0.52 13.90 -11.05
C GLU A 22 0.77 14.67 -10.71
N LYS A 23 1.04 14.91 -9.42
CA LYS A 23 2.24 15.59 -8.97
C LYS A 23 3.30 14.59 -8.49
N PRO A 24 4.59 14.85 -8.73
CA PRO A 24 5.66 14.09 -8.13
C PRO A 24 5.52 14.03 -6.62
N LEU A 25 5.63 12.83 -6.05
CA LEU A 25 5.63 12.64 -4.62
C LEU A 25 7.00 13.02 -4.06
N THR A 26 6.98 13.93 -3.10
CA THR A 26 8.15 14.28 -2.29
C THR A 26 7.92 13.83 -0.85
N GLY A 27 9.03 13.55 -0.15
CA GLY A 27 8.97 13.14 1.26
C GLY A 27 8.28 14.20 2.12
N ASN A 28 7.31 13.79 2.92
CA ASN A 28 6.62 14.62 3.91
C ASN A 28 6.17 13.76 5.11
N ASN A 29 5.41 14.34 6.05
CA ASN A 29 4.98 13.62 7.26
C ASN A 29 4.18 12.33 6.97
N ARG A 30 3.48 12.26 5.82
CA ARG A 30 2.66 11.12 5.40
C ARG A 30 3.31 10.25 4.33
N ILE A 31 4.22 10.79 3.54
CA ILE A 31 4.82 10.08 2.39
C ILE A 31 6.32 9.95 2.60
N ASN A 32 6.84 8.73 2.47
CA ASN A 32 8.28 8.46 2.48
C ASN A 32 8.66 7.56 1.30
N ILE A 33 9.75 7.90 0.60
CA ILE A 33 10.28 7.09 -0.49
C ILE A 33 11.67 6.61 -0.07
N THR A 34 11.85 5.30 0.02
CA THR A 34 13.11 4.69 0.45
C THR A 34 14.17 4.76 -0.65
N LYS A 35 15.45 4.61 -0.28
CA LYS A 35 16.57 4.53 -1.23
C LYS A 35 16.42 3.38 -2.25
N THR A 36 15.68 2.33 -1.90
CA THR A 36 15.37 1.19 -2.78
C THR A 36 14.11 1.40 -3.62
N GLY A 37 13.55 2.62 -3.66
CA GLY A 37 12.37 2.95 -4.46
C GLY A 37 11.02 2.56 -3.89
N LYS A 38 10.95 2.03 -2.65
CA LYS A 38 9.67 1.69 -2.01
C LYS A 38 8.93 2.96 -1.58
N LEU A 39 7.65 3.05 -1.92
CA LEU A 39 6.73 4.08 -1.44
C LEU A 39 6.08 3.64 -0.12
N MET A 40 6.16 4.49 0.90
CA MET A 40 5.43 4.34 2.15
C MET A 40 4.42 5.48 2.27
N VAL A 41 3.16 5.13 2.53
CA VAL A 41 2.09 6.10 2.80
C VAL A 41 1.53 5.86 4.20
N LYS A 42 1.54 6.88 5.03
CA LYS A 42 1.02 6.90 6.40
C LYS A 42 -0.27 7.72 6.45
N ASP A 43 -1.15 7.39 7.39
CA ASP A 43 -2.45 8.03 7.58
C ASP A 43 -3.21 8.15 6.24
N PHE A 44 -3.36 7.03 5.54
CA PHE A 44 -4.01 6.99 4.24
C PHE A 44 -5.48 7.42 4.37
N LEU A 45 -5.84 8.56 3.79
CA LEU A 45 -7.19 9.13 3.80
C LEU A 45 -7.80 9.03 2.42
N GLU A 46 -9.13 9.13 2.33
CA GLU A 46 -9.87 9.11 1.05
C GLU A 46 -9.28 10.05 -0.02
N PRO A 47 -8.84 11.29 0.26
CA PRO A 47 -8.23 12.17 -0.75
C PRO A 47 -6.88 11.70 -1.30
N LEU A 48 -6.26 10.68 -0.68
CA LEU A 48 -5.06 10.03 -1.18
C LEU A 48 -5.39 8.83 -2.08
N SER A 49 -6.66 8.48 -2.24
CA SER A 49 -7.07 7.46 -3.18
C SER A 49 -6.84 7.89 -4.63
N GLY A 50 -6.45 6.94 -5.47
CA GLY A 50 -6.31 7.11 -6.91
C GLY A 50 -5.11 6.37 -7.49
N LEU A 51 -4.66 6.85 -8.64
CA LEU A 51 -3.56 6.25 -9.40
C LEU A 51 -2.20 6.72 -8.87
N TYR A 52 -1.34 5.77 -8.55
CA TYR A 52 0.06 6.00 -8.21
C TYR A 52 0.94 5.42 -9.31
N THR A 53 1.86 6.22 -9.84
CA THR A 53 2.79 5.79 -10.88
C THR A 53 4.22 5.78 -10.36
N CYS A 54 4.94 4.66 -10.53
CA CYS A 54 6.37 4.57 -10.32
C CYS A 54 7.10 4.48 -11.67
N THR A 55 8.06 5.36 -11.90
CA THR A 55 8.98 5.27 -13.03
C THR A 55 10.35 4.84 -12.52
N LEU A 56 10.77 3.64 -12.90
CA LEU A 56 12.12 3.12 -12.70
C LEU A 56 12.96 3.51 -13.92
N SER A 57 14.07 4.21 -13.70
CA SER A 57 15.07 4.48 -14.74
C SER A 57 16.41 3.87 -14.32
N TYR A 58 17.05 3.12 -15.22
CA TYR A 58 18.36 2.52 -14.99
C TYR A 58 19.19 2.52 -16.26
N LYS A 59 20.50 2.43 -16.12
CA LYS A 59 21.41 2.26 -17.24
C LYS A 59 21.68 0.78 -17.47
N THR A 60 21.69 0.40 -18.75
CA THR A 60 22.22 -0.89 -19.20
C THR A 60 23.50 -0.63 -20.00
N VAL A 61 24.55 -1.37 -19.70
CA VAL A 61 25.83 -1.31 -20.43
C VAL A 61 25.95 -2.55 -21.29
N LYS A 62 26.23 -2.38 -22.59
CA LYS A 62 26.64 -3.51 -23.44
C LYS A 62 28.10 -3.83 -23.16
N ALA A 63 28.38 -5.02 -22.66
CA ALA A 63 29.75 -5.46 -22.30
C ALA A 63 30.74 -5.34 -23.47
N GLU A 64 30.29 -5.58 -24.70
CA GLU A 64 31.14 -5.59 -25.91
C GLU A 64 31.50 -4.19 -26.42
N THR A 65 30.58 -3.23 -26.32
CA THR A 65 30.74 -1.90 -26.94
C THR A 65 30.86 -0.76 -25.92
N GLN A 66 30.74 -1.05 -24.63
CA GLN A 66 30.60 -0.07 -23.54
C GLN A 66 29.50 0.98 -23.78
N GLU A 67 28.56 0.69 -24.66
CA GLU A 67 27.46 1.59 -24.99
C GLU A 67 26.48 1.65 -23.81
N GLU A 68 26.31 2.84 -23.23
CA GLU A 68 25.33 3.09 -22.18
C GLU A 68 23.97 3.44 -22.78
N LYS A 69 22.94 2.69 -22.39
CA LYS A 69 21.55 3.00 -22.73
C LYS A 69 20.72 3.18 -21.47
N VAL A 70 20.00 4.30 -21.38
CA VAL A 70 19.01 4.53 -20.33
C VAL A 70 17.71 3.81 -20.70
N VAL A 71 17.24 2.94 -19.81
CA VAL A 71 15.95 2.25 -19.91
C VAL A 71 15.00 2.82 -18.87
N LYS A 72 13.75 3.08 -19.26
CA LYS A 72 12.68 3.54 -18.37
C LYS A 72 11.54 2.52 -18.36
N GLN A 73 11.07 2.17 -17.18
CA GLN A 73 9.92 1.29 -16.97
C GLN A 73 8.91 2.02 -16.09
N ARG A 74 7.64 1.98 -16.51
CA ARG A 74 6.52 2.61 -15.80
C ARG A 74 5.65 1.52 -15.18
N TYR A 75 5.25 1.75 -13.94
CA TYR A 75 4.37 0.88 -13.17
C TYR A 75 3.23 1.71 -12.59
N ASP A 76 2.01 1.24 -12.77
CA ASP A 76 0.80 1.94 -12.36
C ASP A 76 0.08 1.11 -11.28
N PHE A 77 -0.23 1.75 -10.16
CA PHE A 77 -0.85 1.15 -8.97
C PHE A 77 -2.13 1.93 -8.63
N MET A 78 -3.28 1.27 -8.69
CA MET A 78 -4.53 1.86 -8.20
C MET A 78 -4.68 1.57 -6.71
N ILE A 79 -4.70 2.61 -5.87
CA ILE A 79 -4.87 2.47 -4.42
C ILE A 79 -6.12 3.24 -4.02
N PHE A 80 -7.07 2.58 -3.38
CA PHE A 80 -8.32 3.21 -2.98
C PHE A 80 -8.69 2.82 -1.55
N VAL A 81 -9.07 3.81 -0.74
CA VAL A 81 -9.72 3.58 0.55
C VAL A 81 -11.09 4.26 0.53
N ASN A 82 -12.11 3.50 0.93
CA ASN A 82 -13.42 4.07 1.22
C ASN A 82 -13.88 3.56 2.58
N PRO A 83 -13.64 4.33 3.66
CA PRO A 83 -14.07 3.94 5.00
C PRO A 83 -15.59 3.90 5.14
N PHE A 84 -16.32 4.53 4.21
CA PHE A 84 -17.78 4.72 4.26
C PHE A 84 -18.46 4.29 2.96
N ALA A 85 -18.05 3.14 2.41
CA ALA A 85 -18.64 2.58 1.20
C ALA A 85 -20.19 2.54 1.29
N PRO A 86 -20.90 2.61 0.15
CA PRO A 86 -22.37 2.66 0.14
C PRO A 86 -23.00 1.64 1.09
N GLY A 87 -23.91 2.09 1.95
CA GLY A 87 -24.53 1.26 2.99
C GLY A 87 -23.89 1.36 4.38
N TRP A 88 -22.74 2.03 4.54
CA TRP A 88 -22.11 2.28 5.85
C TRP A 88 -23.08 2.89 6.88
N LYS A 89 -23.80 3.96 6.51
CA LYS A 89 -24.75 4.63 7.41
C LYS A 89 -25.90 3.73 7.88
N GLY A 90 -26.24 2.69 7.12
CA GLY A 90 -27.27 1.71 7.51
C GLY A 90 -26.75 0.63 8.47
N LYS A 91 -25.42 0.45 8.56
CA LYS A 91 -24.79 -0.50 9.50
C LYS A 91 -24.56 0.10 10.90
N CYS A 92 -24.57 1.42 10.98
CA CYS A 92 -24.33 2.19 12.20
C CYS A 92 -25.59 2.97 12.56
N ASN A 93 -26.39 2.44 13.49
CA ASN A 93 -27.48 3.17 14.15
C ASN A 93 -27.10 3.47 15.61
N GLU A 94 -27.89 4.28 16.32
CA GLU A 94 -27.62 4.68 17.72
C GLU A 94 -27.51 3.49 18.72
N SER A 95 -27.92 2.29 18.32
CA SER A 95 -27.98 1.07 19.16
C SER A 95 -26.85 0.08 18.87
N VAL A 96 -26.15 0.19 17.73
CA VAL A 96 -25.12 -0.75 17.30
C VAL A 96 -23.73 -0.15 17.48
N ASP A 97 -22.85 -0.87 18.19
CA ASP A 97 -21.45 -0.47 18.32
C ASP A 97 -20.73 -0.57 16.96
N CYS A 98 -20.54 0.59 16.36
CA CYS A 98 -19.85 0.76 15.08
C CYS A 98 -18.39 0.29 15.11
N GLU A 99 -17.79 0.22 16.30
CA GLU A 99 -16.40 -0.19 16.48
C GLU A 99 -16.20 -1.64 16.02
N ASP A 100 -17.01 -2.58 16.51
CA ASP A 100 -16.88 -4.00 16.20
C ASP A 100 -17.06 -4.27 14.71
N THR A 101 -18.07 -3.64 14.09
CA THR A 101 -18.34 -3.78 12.66
C THR A 101 -17.19 -3.22 11.82
N THR A 102 -16.65 -2.07 12.20
CA THR A 102 -15.55 -1.43 11.47
C THR A 102 -14.25 -2.22 11.62
N ASN A 103 -13.93 -2.65 12.84
CA ASN A 103 -12.78 -3.51 13.14
C ASN A 103 -12.87 -4.85 12.38
N HIS A 104 -14.05 -5.47 12.34
CA HIS A 104 -14.26 -6.70 11.59
C HIS A 104 -13.99 -6.51 10.09
N ASN A 105 -14.51 -5.43 9.48
CA ASN A 105 -14.29 -5.14 8.07
C ASN A 105 -12.81 -4.87 7.76
N ILE A 106 -12.10 -4.15 8.63
CA ILE A 106 -10.67 -3.91 8.49
C ILE A 106 -9.88 -5.23 8.57
N LEU A 107 -10.24 -6.13 9.49
CA LEU A 107 -9.63 -7.46 9.59
C LEU A 107 -9.91 -8.31 8.34
N GLN A 108 -11.12 -8.26 7.79
CA GLN A 108 -11.41 -8.94 6.53
C GLN A 108 -10.59 -8.39 5.37
N ALA A 109 -10.50 -7.07 5.23
CA ALA A 109 -9.70 -6.42 4.19
C ALA A 109 -8.22 -6.80 4.33
N ARG A 110 -7.70 -6.75 5.56
CA ARG A 110 -6.35 -7.22 5.92
C ARG A 110 -6.11 -8.65 5.41
N ASN A 111 -6.97 -9.59 5.81
CA ASN A 111 -6.81 -11.01 5.48
C ASN A 111 -6.85 -11.25 3.97
N ARG A 112 -7.75 -10.56 3.24
CA ARG A 112 -7.85 -10.68 1.78
C ARG A 112 -6.61 -10.16 1.05
N ILE A 113 -6.04 -9.04 1.51
CA ILE A 113 -4.81 -8.49 0.94
C ILE A 113 -3.63 -9.44 1.20
N GLU A 114 -3.53 -9.97 2.42
CA GLU A 114 -2.50 -10.93 2.81
C GLU A 114 -2.58 -12.23 1.98
N GLU A 115 -3.79 -12.79 1.85
CA GLU A 115 -4.06 -13.98 1.03
C GLU A 115 -3.72 -13.76 -0.45
N PHE A 116 -4.07 -12.59 -1.00
CA PHE A 116 -3.72 -12.25 -2.38
C PHE A 116 -2.21 -12.33 -2.61
N PHE A 117 -1.40 -11.63 -1.80
CA PHE A 117 0.06 -11.64 -1.97
C PHE A 117 0.67 -13.02 -1.74
N ARG A 118 0.18 -13.76 -0.74
CA ARG A 118 0.61 -15.14 -0.48
C ARG A 118 0.32 -16.06 -1.68
N SER A 119 -0.86 -15.92 -2.30
CA SER A 119 -1.21 -16.69 -3.50
C SER A 119 -0.29 -16.37 -4.68
N GLN A 120 0.09 -15.09 -4.86
CA GLN A 120 1.03 -14.68 -5.91
C GLN A 120 2.42 -15.30 -5.71
N ALA A 121 2.96 -15.30 -4.48
CA ALA A 121 4.23 -15.98 -4.18
C ALA A 121 4.14 -17.50 -4.38
N TYR A 122 3.02 -18.12 -3.97
CA TYR A 122 2.82 -19.55 -4.15
C TYR A 122 2.82 -19.95 -5.64
N ILE A 123 2.03 -19.26 -6.46
CA ILE A 123 1.96 -19.49 -7.92
C ILE A 123 3.34 -19.31 -8.53
N PHE A 124 4.08 -18.26 -8.15
CA PHE A 124 5.43 -18.01 -8.64
C PHE A 124 6.40 -19.16 -8.35
N ASN A 125 6.34 -19.75 -7.15
CA ASN A 125 7.27 -20.81 -6.74
C ASN A 125 6.91 -22.21 -7.27
N HIS A 126 5.64 -22.46 -7.61
CA HIS A 126 5.16 -23.81 -7.94
C HIS A 126 4.73 -23.99 -9.40
N ASP A 127 4.46 -22.90 -10.13
CA ASP A 127 3.97 -22.96 -11.50
C ASP A 127 5.12 -22.68 -12.49
N PHE A 128 5.99 -23.68 -12.67
CA PHE A 128 7.20 -23.60 -13.51
C PHE A 128 6.92 -23.32 -15.00
N ASN A 129 5.67 -23.50 -15.46
CA ASN A 129 5.25 -23.28 -16.85
C ASN A 129 4.72 -21.87 -17.11
N LYS A 130 4.60 -21.00 -16.11
CA LYS A 130 4.17 -19.61 -16.31
C LYS A 130 5.34 -18.68 -16.62
N THR A 131 5.12 -17.79 -17.58
CA THR A 131 6.04 -16.70 -17.90
C THR A 131 6.29 -15.87 -16.64
N LEU A 132 7.56 -15.71 -16.26
CA LEU A 132 7.92 -14.88 -15.11
C LEU A 132 7.34 -13.47 -15.30
N PRO A 133 6.46 -13.00 -14.40
CA PRO A 133 5.97 -11.64 -14.47
C PRO A 133 7.14 -10.69 -14.25
N ALA A 134 7.10 -9.53 -14.91
CA ALA A 134 8.14 -8.50 -14.78
C ALA A 134 8.30 -7.99 -13.33
N MET A 135 7.29 -8.20 -12.49
CA MET A 135 7.34 -8.01 -11.04
C MET A 135 6.74 -9.23 -10.36
N HIS A 136 7.40 -9.73 -9.30
CA HIS A 136 6.88 -10.80 -8.46
C HIS A 136 6.88 -10.35 -7.00
N PHE A 137 5.91 -10.86 -6.24
CA PHE A 137 5.89 -10.65 -4.80
C PHE A 137 7.01 -11.47 -4.15
N VAL A 138 7.84 -10.81 -3.35
CA VAL A 138 8.84 -11.50 -2.52
C VAL A 138 8.13 -11.97 -1.26
N ASP A 139 8.14 -13.28 -1.05
CA ASP A 139 7.48 -13.87 0.11
C ASP A 139 7.96 -13.21 1.41
N HIS A 140 7.05 -13.03 2.37
CA HIS A 140 7.29 -12.32 3.64
C HIS A 140 7.69 -10.83 3.54
N SER A 141 7.66 -10.20 2.36
CA SER A 141 7.99 -8.76 2.23
C SER A 141 6.82 -7.81 2.55
N PHE A 142 5.62 -8.34 2.71
CA PHE A 142 4.42 -7.60 3.08
C PHE A 142 4.28 -7.52 4.61
N LEU A 143 4.20 -6.31 5.14
CA LEU A 143 4.03 -6.04 6.57
C LEU A 143 2.74 -5.24 6.79
N ILE A 144 1.87 -5.73 7.67
CA ILE A 144 0.71 -4.98 8.17
C ILE A 144 0.95 -4.65 9.63
N VAL A 145 0.90 -3.35 9.96
CA VAL A 145 0.96 -2.86 11.33
C VAL A 145 -0.36 -2.16 11.65
N ARG A 146 -1.01 -2.57 12.74
CA ARG A 146 -2.15 -1.83 13.29
C ARG A 146 -1.61 -0.59 14.00
N ILE A 147 -2.08 0.57 13.58
CA ILE A 147 -1.77 1.85 14.25
C ILE A 147 -3.07 2.35 14.84
N ASP A 148 -3.14 2.39 16.17
CA ASP A 148 -4.28 3.00 16.87
C ASP A 148 -4.13 4.53 16.82
N SER A 149 -5.12 5.22 16.26
CA SER A 149 -5.14 6.68 16.17
C SER A 149 -6.39 7.22 16.85
N CYS A 150 -6.19 8.11 17.82
CA CYS A 150 -7.25 8.82 18.48
C CYS A 150 -7.69 10.02 17.64
N ARG A 151 -8.65 9.81 16.73
CA ARG A 151 -9.40 10.92 16.15
C ARG A 151 -10.73 11.10 16.90
N PRO A 152 -10.99 12.28 17.50
CA PRO A 152 -12.31 12.60 18.03
C PRO A 152 -13.38 12.47 16.94
N GLY A 153 -14.54 11.90 17.27
CA GLY A 153 -15.72 11.87 16.39
C GLY A 153 -16.03 10.54 15.69
N PHE A 154 -15.31 9.45 15.96
CA PHE A 154 -15.60 8.11 15.40
C PHE A 154 -16.60 7.30 16.24
N GLY A 155 -17.64 7.96 16.76
CA GLY A 155 -18.77 7.28 17.41
C GLY A 155 -18.55 6.84 18.87
N LYS A 156 -17.35 7.03 19.44
CA LYS A 156 -17.15 6.82 20.88
C LYS A 156 -17.59 8.03 21.67
N ASN A 157 -18.52 7.79 22.60
CA ASN A 157 -18.93 8.77 23.59
C ASN A 157 -18.78 8.16 24.99
N GLU A 158 -18.51 9.00 25.99
CA GLU A 158 -18.29 8.53 27.37
C GLU A 158 -19.54 7.86 27.97
N GLY A 159 -20.72 8.11 27.41
CA GLY A 159 -21.99 7.52 27.88
C GLY A 159 -22.20 6.06 27.48
N LEU A 160 -21.76 5.65 26.28
CA LEU A 160 -21.96 4.31 25.73
C LEU A 160 -20.73 3.40 25.91
N HIS A 161 -19.53 3.99 26.01
CA HIS A 161 -18.26 3.26 26.03
C HIS A 161 -17.49 3.51 27.33
N SER A 162 -17.70 2.65 28.34
CA SER A 162 -17.10 2.77 29.68
C SER A 162 -15.58 2.57 29.75
N ASN A 163 -14.99 1.98 28.71
CA ASN A 163 -13.56 1.74 28.53
C ASN A 163 -12.92 2.71 27.51
N CYS A 164 -13.62 3.78 27.16
CA CYS A 164 -13.11 4.73 26.20
C CYS A 164 -11.93 5.50 26.82
N ALA A 165 -10.73 5.34 26.24
CA ALA A 165 -9.54 6.09 26.63
C ALA A 165 -9.75 7.61 26.41
N THR A 166 -8.75 8.45 26.70
CA THR A 166 -8.75 9.95 26.60
C THR A 166 -9.05 10.54 25.19
N CYS A 167 -9.72 9.79 24.32
CA CYS A 167 -9.93 10.01 22.90
C CYS A 167 -11.41 10.10 22.52
N CYS A 168 -12.33 10.02 23.49
CA CYS A 168 -13.76 10.29 23.28
C CYS A 168 -13.98 11.81 23.21
N GLY A 169 -14.78 12.27 22.25
CA GLY A 169 -15.16 13.68 22.20
C GLY A 169 -16.30 13.96 23.18
N ASN A 170 -16.22 15.07 23.92
CA ASN A 170 -17.33 15.60 24.73
C ASN A 170 -18.38 16.27 23.82
N TYR A 171 -19.07 15.50 23.00
CA TYR A 171 -20.22 16.01 22.26
C TYR A 171 -21.49 15.67 23.03
N LYS A 172 -22.07 16.68 23.68
CA LYS A 172 -23.50 16.64 24.04
C LYS A 172 -24.28 16.66 22.73
N ILE A 173 -25.14 15.66 22.53
CA ILE A 173 -26.19 15.67 21.51
C ILE A 173 -27.19 16.77 21.88
#